data_AF-A0A2J8SGE6-F1
#
_entry.id   AF-A0A2J8SGE6-F1
#
_cell.length_a   1.000
_cell.length_b   1.000
_cell.length_c   1.000
_cell.angle_alpha   90.00
_cell.angle_beta   90.00
_cell.angle_gamma   90.00
#
_symmetry.space_group_name_H-M   'P 1'
#
loop_
_entity.id
_entity.type
_entity.pdbx_description
1 polymer ?
#
loop_
_entity_poly.entity_id
_entity_poly.type
_entity_poly.pdbx_seq_one_letter_code
_entity_poly.pdbx_strand_id
1 'polypeptide(L)'
;MLRLQMTDGHISCTAVEFSYMSEISLNTPPGTKVKLSGIVDIKNGFLLLNDSNTTVLGGEVEHLIEKWELQRSLSKHNRSNIGTEGGPPPFVPFGQKCVSHVQVDSRELDRRKTLQVTMPVKPTNDNDE
;
A
#
# COMPACT_ATOMS: atom_id res chain seq x y z
N MET A 1 -0.65 19.05 0.15
CA MET A 1 -1.62 18.67 1.22
C MET A 1 -1.26 17.31 1.77
N LEU A 2 -0.51 17.30 2.87
CA LEU A 2 -0.11 16.11 3.61
C LEU A 2 -1.05 15.84 4.80
N ARG A 3 -1.24 14.54 5.12
CA ARG A 3 -1.85 14.10 6.38
C ARG A 3 -0.78 13.38 7.20
N LEU A 4 -0.48 13.90 8.37
CA LEU A 4 0.55 13.38 9.26
C LEU A 4 -0.09 12.64 10.43
N GLN A 5 0.43 11.46 10.75
CA GLN A 5 0.16 10.79 12.02
C GLN A 5 1.33 11.08 12.95
N MET A 6 1.04 11.70 14.07
CA MET A 6 2.04 12.16 15.03
C MET A 6 1.78 11.51 16.38
N THR A 7 2.83 11.38 17.19
CA THR A 7 2.76 10.83 18.54
C THR A 7 3.78 11.52 19.43
N ASP A 8 3.41 11.74 20.69
CA ASP A 8 4.34 12.17 21.75
C ASP A 8 5.01 10.97 22.46
N GLY A 9 4.70 9.74 22.04
CA GLY A 9 5.14 8.49 22.66
C GLY A 9 4.02 7.77 23.43
N HIS A 10 2.92 8.45 23.75
CA HIS A 10 1.78 7.89 24.48
C HIS A 10 0.46 8.11 23.74
N ILE A 11 0.24 9.31 23.23
CA ILE A 11 -0.99 9.73 22.55
C ILE A 11 -0.68 9.97 21.09
N SER A 12 -1.50 9.38 20.22
CA SER A 12 -1.44 9.61 18.78
C SER A 12 -2.45 10.68 18.38
N CYS A 13 -2.05 11.57 17.49
CA CYS A 13 -2.91 12.58 16.89
C CYS A 13 -2.72 12.64 15.37
N THR A 14 -3.68 13.24 14.69
CA THR A 14 -3.61 13.46 13.24
C THR A 14 -3.50 14.94 12.96
N ALA A 15 -2.60 15.29 12.05
CA ALA A 15 -2.40 16.65 11.60
C ALA A 15 -2.56 16.74 10.08
N VAL A 16 -2.90 17.92 9.60
CA VAL A 16 -3.03 18.22 8.18
C VAL A 16 -2.24 19.47 7.84
N GLU A 17 -1.59 19.44 6.69
CA GLU A 17 -0.98 20.62 6.09
C GLU A 17 -2.10 21.57 5.64
N PHE A 18 -2.30 22.65 6.42
CA PHE A 18 -3.32 23.66 6.16
C PHE A 18 -2.82 24.73 5.18
N SER A 19 -1.53 25.04 5.22
CA SER A 19 -0.83 25.89 4.26
C SER A 19 0.42 25.17 3.77
N TYR A 20 0.90 25.53 2.57
CA TYR A 20 2.06 24.85 1.97
C TYR A 20 3.24 24.81 2.94
N MET A 21 3.81 23.62 3.13
CA MET A 21 4.99 23.40 3.97
C MET A 21 6.14 22.84 3.15
N SER A 22 7.27 23.55 3.12
CA SER A 22 8.42 23.14 2.30
C SER A 22 9.32 22.09 2.97
N GLU A 23 9.35 22.05 4.30
CA GLU A 23 10.26 21.18 5.06
C GLU A 23 9.78 19.72 5.15
N ILE A 24 8.49 19.46 4.94
CA ILE A 24 7.89 18.12 5.07
C ILE A 24 7.40 17.63 3.71
N SER A 25 7.69 16.38 3.37
CA SER A 25 7.24 15.76 2.13
C SER A 25 6.86 14.30 2.34
N LEU A 26 6.33 13.64 1.30
CA LEU A 26 6.10 12.18 1.31
C LEU A 26 7.41 11.36 1.37
N ASN A 27 8.57 12.00 1.26
CA ASN A 27 9.88 11.38 1.41
C ASN A 27 10.47 11.55 2.81
N THR A 28 9.82 12.31 3.70
CA THR A 28 10.26 12.47 5.07
C THR A 28 10.19 11.11 5.79
N PRO A 29 11.31 10.63 6.37
CA PRO A 29 11.35 9.30 6.97
C PRO A 29 10.47 9.21 8.22
N PRO A 30 9.86 8.04 8.49
CA PRO A 30 9.16 7.81 9.74
C PRO A 30 10.04 8.06 10.96
N GLY A 31 9.45 8.64 12.00
CA GLY A 31 10.15 8.95 13.24
C GLY A 31 10.83 10.32 13.27
N THR A 32 10.77 11.10 12.18
CA THR A 32 11.17 12.51 12.17
C THR A 32 10.48 13.29 13.29
N LYS A 33 11.29 14.05 14.03
CA LYS A 33 10.81 14.90 15.11
C LYS A 33 10.47 16.27 14.54
N VAL A 34 9.31 16.77 14.93
CA VAL A 34 8.84 18.12 14.59
C VAL A 34 8.50 18.85 15.87
N LYS A 35 8.79 20.14 15.89
CA LYS A 35 8.45 21.04 16.99
C LYS A 35 7.24 21.86 16.57
N LEU A 36 6.21 21.81 17.41
CA LEU A 36 5.08 22.74 17.31
C LEU A 36 5.37 23.97 18.16
N SER A 37 5.21 25.15 17.58
CA SER A 37 5.48 26.44 18.23
C SER A 37 4.23 27.33 18.20
N GLY A 38 3.98 28.03 19.30
CA GLY A 38 2.79 28.88 19.44
C GLY A 38 1.50 28.08 19.66
N ILE A 39 0.38 28.69 19.30
CA ILE A 39 -0.95 28.08 19.42
C ILE A 39 -1.29 27.42 18.08
N VAL A 40 -1.52 26.11 18.11
CA VAL A 40 -1.94 25.33 16.94
C VAL A 40 -3.43 25.07 17.02
N ASP A 41 -4.17 25.50 16.00
CA ASP A 41 -5.60 25.26 15.93
C ASP A 41 -5.90 23.78 15.70
N ILE A 42 -6.89 23.28 16.43
CA ILE A 42 -7.42 21.92 16.28
C ILE A 42 -8.88 22.04 15.83
N LYS A 43 -9.21 21.44 14.68
CA LYS A 43 -10.57 21.37 14.15
C LYS A 43 -10.92 19.92 13.84
N ASN A 44 -12.04 19.44 14.40
CA ASN A 44 -12.53 18.07 14.20
C ASN A 44 -11.47 16.97 14.48
N GLY A 45 -10.57 17.21 15.45
CA GLY A 45 -9.50 16.28 15.80
C GLY A 45 -8.25 16.34 14.92
N PHE A 46 -8.18 17.29 13.98
CA PHE A 46 -7.01 17.55 13.15
C PHE A 46 -6.26 18.80 13.59
N LEU A 47 -4.95 18.68 13.79
CA LEU A 47 -4.07 19.81 13.99
C LEU A 47 -3.84 20.51 12.64
N LEU A 48 -4.01 21.82 12.59
CA LEU A 48 -3.81 22.63 11.39
C LEU A 48 -2.37 23.16 11.35
N LEU A 49 -1.52 22.53 10.55
CA LEU A 49 -0.10 22.86 10.47
C LEU A 49 0.19 23.85 9.34
N ASN A 50 1.16 24.71 9.59
CA ASN A 50 1.74 25.66 8.66
C ASN A 50 3.23 25.86 8.96
N ASP A 51 3.96 26.52 8.05
CA ASP A 51 5.40 26.80 8.22
C ASP A 51 5.69 27.74 9.41
N SER A 52 4.70 28.48 9.92
CA SER A 52 4.87 29.38 11.07
C SER A 52 4.80 28.66 12.42
N ASN A 53 4.03 27.57 12.50
CA ASN A 53 3.77 26.85 13.75
C ASN A 53 4.49 25.50 13.82
N THR A 54 5.14 25.07 12.75
CA THR A 54 5.83 23.78 12.68
C THR A 54 7.26 23.96 12.20
N THR A 55 8.21 23.33 12.90
CA THR A 55 9.63 23.32 12.51
C THR A 55 10.14 21.88 12.54
N VAL A 56 10.82 21.44 11.49
CA VAL A 56 11.37 20.09 11.44
C VAL A 56 12.70 20.05 12.20
N LEU A 57 12.78 19.20 13.22
CA LEU A 57 14.02 18.96 13.97
C LEU A 57 14.87 17.85 13.31
N GLY A 58 14.25 17.05 12.44
CA GLY A 58 14.89 15.95 11.74
C GLY A 58 14.93 14.67 12.57
N GLY A 59 15.95 13.86 12.33
CA GLY A 59 16.07 12.52 12.90
C GLY A 59 15.14 11.50 12.24
N GLU A 60 15.37 10.25 12.58
CA GLU A 60 14.64 9.11 12.04
C GLU A 60 14.59 7.98 13.08
N VAL A 61 13.69 7.03 12.88
CA VAL A 61 13.58 5.85 13.74
C VAL A 61 13.65 4.62 12.84
N GLU A 62 14.81 3.96 12.83
CA GLU A 62 15.16 2.84 11.95
C GLU A 62 14.05 1.76 11.90
N HIS A 63 13.54 1.35 13.06
CA HIS A 63 12.51 0.32 13.13
C HIS A 63 11.16 0.73 12.49
N LEU A 64 10.86 2.03 12.40
CA LEU A 64 9.70 2.52 11.67
C LEU A 64 9.95 2.63 10.16
N ILE A 65 11.21 2.88 9.77
CA ILE A 65 11.62 3.00 8.37
C ILE A 65 11.50 1.65 7.65
N GLU A 66 11.98 0.56 8.25
CA GLU A 66 11.95 -0.79 7.63
C GLU A 66 10.56 -1.15 7.10
N LYS A 67 9.53 -0.99 7.94
CA LYS A 67 8.13 -1.26 7.57
C LYS A 67 7.64 -0.31 6.48
N TRP A 68 8.00 0.96 6.57
CA TRP A 68 7.56 1.99 5.63
C TRP A 68 8.18 1.81 4.25
N GLU A 69 9.48 1.51 4.16
CA GLU A 69 10.16 1.25 2.89
C GLU A 69 9.61 0.00 2.21
N LEU A 70 9.37 -1.07 2.97
CA LEU A 70 8.74 -2.28 2.45
C LEU A 70 7.36 -1.95 1.87
N GLN A 71 6.52 -1.22 2.61
CA GLN A 71 5.21 -0.80 2.12
C GLN A 71 5.35 0.06 0.86
N ARG A 72 6.25 1.05 0.84
CA ARG A 72 6.51 1.92 -0.31
C ARG A 72 6.97 1.14 -1.54
N SER A 73 7.79 0.11 -1.37
CA SER A 73 8.23 -0.79 -2.44
C SER A 73 7.08 -1.65 -2.98
N LEU A 74 6.24 -2.18 -2.09
CA LEU A 74 5.07 -3.00 -2.46
C LEU A 74 3.92 -2.18 -3.09
N SER A 75 3.78 -0.90 -2.75
CA SER A 75 2.78 -0.01 -3.36
C SER A 75 2.88 0.04 -4.88
N LYS A 76 4.09 -0.10 -5.44
CA LYS A 76 4.32 -0.18 -6.89
C LYS A 76 3.76 -1.45 -7.52
N HIS A 77 3.57 -2.49 -6.72
CA HIS A 77 2.99 -3.77 -7.12
C HIS A 77 1.51 -3.88 -6.76
N ASN A 78 0.89 -2.79 -6.29
CA ASN A 78 -0.53 -2.76 -5.99
C ASN A 78 -1.33 -2.91 -7.28
N ARG A 79 -1.89 -4.11 -7.46
CA ARG A 79 -2.75 -4.56 -8.56
C ARG A 79 -4.13 -3.88 -8.52
N SER A 80 -4.17 -2.56 -8.39
CA SER A 80 -5.42 -1.80 -8.24
C SER A 80 -5.97 -1.28 -9.56
N ASN A 81 -5.14 -1.26 -10.61
CA ASN A 81 -5.57 -0.88 -11.95
C ASN A 81 -6.02 -2.12 -12.74
N ILE A 82 -7.27 -2.10 -13.22
CA ILE A 82 -7.80 -3.13 -14.11
C ILE A 82 -6.95 -3.17 -15.39
N GLY A 83 -6.51 -4.35 -15.83
CA GLY A 83 -5.87 -4.53 -17.14
C GLY A 83 -4.40 -4.09 -17.29
N THR A 84 -3.70 -3.66 -16.23
CA THR A 84 -2.23 -3.52 -16.27
C THR A 84 -1.56 -4.84 -15.88
N GLU A 85 -0.30 -5.08 -16.27
CA GLU A 85 0.48 -6.28 -15.92
C GLU A 85 0.36 -6.64 -14.43
N GLY A 86 -0.29 -7.77 -14.14
CA GLY A 86 -0.56 -8.24 -12.78
C GLY A 86 -1.84 -7.71 -12.12
N GLY A 87 -2.57 -6.76 -12.70
CA GLY A 87 -3.88 -6.28 -12.22
C GLY A 87 -4.97 -7.37 -12.21
N PRO A 88 -6.07 -7.20 -11.45
CA PRO A 88 -7.23 -8.07 -11.56
C PRO A 88 -7.72 -8.08 -13.00
N PRO A 89 -8.08 -9.25 -13.56
CA PRO A 89 -8.56 -9.33 -14.92
C PRO A 89 -9.82 -8.47 -15.05
N PRO A 90 -10.02 -7.78 -16.19
CA PRO A 90 -11.24 -7.03 -16.42
C PRO A 90 -12.46 -7.96 -16.33
N PHE A 91 -13.54 -7.48 -15.73
CA PHE A 91 -14.79 -8.23 -15.71
C PHE A 91 -15.30 -8.40 -17.15
N VAL A 92 -15.48 -9.64 -17.58
CA VAL A 92 -16.06 -9.98 -18.88
C VAL A 92 -17.44 -10.58 -18.63
N PRO A 93 -18.52 -10.03 -19.24
CA PRO A 93 -19.85 -10.60 -19.14
C PRO A 93 -19.87 -12.06 -19.61
N PHE A 94 -20.73 -12.88 -18.97
CA PHE A 94 -20.87 -14.29 -19.32
C PHE A 94 -21.27 -14.46 -20.80
N GLY A 95 -20.58 -15.35 -21.51
CA GLY A 95 -20.82 -15.64 -22.93
C GLY A 95 -19.94 -14.87 -23.92
N GLN A 96 -19.14 -13.90 -23.46
CA GLN A 96 -18.20 -13.16 -24.32
C GLN A 96 -16.80 -13.80 -24.28
N LYS A 97 -16.22 -14.09 -25.46
CA LYS A 97 -14.88 -14.64 -25.57
C LYS A 97 -13.84 -13.56 -25.23
N CYS A 98 -12.91 -13.87 -24.33
CA CYS A 98 -11.77 -12.99 -24.01
C CYS A 98 -10.91 -12.79 -25.28
N VAL A 99 -10.90 -11.59 -25.85
CA VAL A 99 -9.97 -11.22 -26.93
C VAL A 99 -8.70 -10.65 -26.29
N SER A 100 -7.90 -11.52 -25.68
CA SER A 100 -6.56 -11.14 -25.25
C SER A 100 -5.58 -11.35 -26.42
N HIS A 101 -5.11 -10.26 -27.04
CA HIS A 101 -3.99 -10.28 -28.00
C HIS A 101 -2.62 -10.33 -27.29
N VAL A 102 -2.56 -11.05 -26.17
CA VAL A 102 -1.31 -11.37 -25.48
C VAL A 102 -1.32 -12.87 -25.33
N GLN A 103 -0.51 -13.57 -26.12
CA GLN A 103 -0.23 -14.98 -25.89
C GLN A 103 0.56 -15.06 -24.58
N VAL A 104 -0.16 -15.23 -23.48
CA VAL A 104 0.46 -15.55 -22.19
C VAL A 104 0.78 -17.05 -22.25
N ASP A 105 2.07 -17.40 -22.26
CA ASP A 105 2.49 -18.81 -22.23
C ASP A 105 2.08 -19.43 -20.89
N SER A 106 1.00 -20.22 -20.92
CA SER A 106 0.45 -20.90 -19.75
C SER A 106 1.50 -21.74 -19.00
N ARG A 107 2.52 -22.25 -19.70
CA ARG A 107 3.59 -23.06 -19.09
C ARG A 107 4.49 -22.26 -18.15
N GLU A 108 4.64 -20.96 -18.38
CA GLU A 108 5.43 -20.09 -17.51
C GLU A 108 4.66 -19.73 -16.23
N LEU A 109 3.33 -19.57 -16.32
CA LEU A 109 2.46 -19.35 -15.17
C LEU A 109 2.40 -20.57 -14.24
N ASP A 110 2.36 -21.79 -14.79
CA ASP A 110 2.35 -23.03 -14.00
C ASP A 110 3.67 -23.28 -13.23
N ARG A 111 4.80 -22.72 -13.70
CA ARG A 111 6.08 -22.79 -12.97
C ARG A 111 6.11 -21.88 -11.75
N ARG A 112 5.28 -20.84 -11.70
CA ARG A 112 5.16 -19.95 -10.54
C ARG A 112 4.24 -20.65 -9.54
N LYS A 113 4.81 -21.16 -8.43
CA LYS A 113 4.14 -21.91 -7.36
C LYS A 113 2.78 -21.31 -6.93
N THR A 114 1.73 -21.61 -7.68
CA THR A 114 0.35 -21.49 -7.24
C THR A 114 0.00 -22.76 -6.47
N LEU A 115 -0.86 -22.64 -5.46
CA LEU A 115 -1.34 -23.80 -4.70
C LEU A 115 -1.95 -24.80 -5.69
N GLN A 116 -1.26 -25.91 -5.93
CA GLN A 116 -1.79 -26.99 -6.75
C GLN A 116 -2.94 -27.64 -5.97
N VAL A 117 -4.16 -27.44 -6.44
CA VAL A 117 -5.32 -28.19 -5.96
C VAL A 117 -5.16 -29.61 -6.49
N THR A 118 -4.82 -30.54 -5.60
CA THR A 118 -4.75 -31.95 -5.94
C THR A 118 -6.18 -32.43 -6.18
N MET A 119 -6.53 -32.75 -7.43
CA MET A 119 -7.81 -33.39 -7.73
C MET A 119 -7.79 -34.82 -7.14
N PRO A 120 -8.84 -35.24 -6.42
CA PRO A 120 -8.88 -36.59 -5.86
C PRO A 120 -8.93 -37.62 -7.00
N VAL A 121 -8.00 -38.56 -6.97
CA VAL A 121 -7.95 -39.70 -7.90
C VAL A 121 -9.19 -40.56 -7.69
N LYS A 122 -10.00 -40.72 -8.73
CA LYS A 122 -11.12 -41.65 -8.75
C LYS A 122 -10.55 -43.07 -8.88
N PRO A 123 -10.82 -43.99 -7.95
CA PRO A 123 -10.37 -45.38 -8.10
C PRO A 123 -11.11 -46.04 -9.27
N THR A 124 -10.35 -46.69 -10.13
CA THR A 124 -10.85 -47.63 -11.14
C THR A 124 -11.33 -48.87 -10.41
N ASN A 125 -12.65 -49.09 -10.39
CA ASN A 125 -13.20 -50.42 -10.10
C ASN A 125 -12.99 -51.26 -11.36
N ASP A 126 -11.91 -52.04 -11.37
CA ASP A 126 -11.84 -53.23 -12.21
C ASP A 126 -12.70 -54.30 -11.52
N ASN A 127 -13.86 -54.60 -12.11
CA ASN A 127 -14.70 -55.71 -11.70
C ASN A 127 -15.10 -56.48 -12.95
N ASP A 128 -14.12 -57.22 -13.49
CA ASP A 128 -14.32 -58.33 -14.41
C ASP A 128 -13.98 -59.61 -13.64
N GLU A 129 -15.01 -60.30 -13.15
CA GLU A 129 -15.30 -61.76 -13.25
C GLU A 129 -16.34 -62.19 -12.21
#